data_AF-A0A915L5V8-F1
#
_entry.id   AF-A0A915L5V8-F1
#
_cell.length_a   1.000
_cell.length_b   1.000
_cell.length_c   1.000
_cell.angle_alpha   90.00
_cell.angle_beta   90.00
_cell.angle_gamma   90.00
#
_symmetry.space_group_name_H-M   'P 1'
#
loop_
_entity.id
_entity.type
_entity.pdbx_description
1 polymer ?
#
loop_
_entity_poly.entity_id
_entity_poly.type
_entity_poly.pdbx_seq_one_letter_code
_entity_poly.pdbx_strand_id
1 'polypeptide(L)'
;DTSGLCTDDSSRISSVCSIEYYKRRFDDPEFLPSSSKSIYGTPQDHLQWETVKEKVLKAGTLKKLVKALLDEEFHVDSRHFNVFFATFRAFSEPHDVLRAILAEVYVILSEKEAIAEVRKAVEIQTRSWYNILNWWIDLYPDDFRAHPYYNCLTHLIEFTRIQQGIFHDLFVKCVRRRDDFSRSLMKPFTGRFAIEKFVLSSPADNPNGHMLVNSVKIPSVVHTDATYVAEQLTYLDAVEIFKRLVPHQCQSCFWSKRGNKTNKTENSDSHNVPRSDSQDMEIYT
;
A
#
# COMPACT_ATOMS: atom_id res chain seq x y z
N ASP A 1 49.46 -5.14 9.46
CA ASP A 1 48.92 -6.49 9.14
C ASP A 1 47.95 -6.85 10.24
N THR A 2 46.65 -6.95 10.06
CA THR A 2 45.87 -7.53 8.97
C THR A 2 44.55 -6.79 8.76
N SER A 3 44.32 -6.42 7.52
CA SER A 3 43.06 -5.99 6.92
C SER A 3 41.94 -7.03 7.08
N GLY A 4 40.76 -6.56 7.50
CA GLY A 4 39.49 -7.26 7.33
C GLY A 4 38.51 -6.33 6.62
N LEU A 5 38.69 -6.14 5.32
CA LEU A 5 37.67 -5.53 4.46
C LEU A 5 36.46 -6.47 4.45
N CYS A 6 35.37 -6.05 5.07
CA CYS A 6 34.05 -6.61 4.83
C CYS A 6 33.59 -6.07 3.46
N THR A 7 33.96 -6.78 2.39
CA THR A 7 33.50 -6.45 1.03
C THR A 7 32.03 -6.83 0.90
N ASP A 8 31.26 -5.79 0.60
CA ASP A 8 29.85 -5.76 0.21
C ASP A 8 29.52 -6.81 -0.86
N ASP A 9 28.89 -7.91 -0.45
CA ASP A 9 28.49 -9.03 -1.32
C ASP A 9 27.09 -8.81 -1.97
N SER A 10 26.64 -7.55 -2.04
CA SER A 10 25.33 -7.15 -2.59
C SER A 10 25.30 -7.07 -4.13
N SER A 11 26.40 -7.42 -4.80
CA SER A 11 26.58 -7.24 -6.25
C SER A 11 26.17 -8.44 -7.13
N ARG A 12 25.84 -9.61 -6.55
CA ARG A 12 25.70 -10.86 -7.33
C ARG A 12 24.28 -11.27 -7.73
N ILE A 13 23.22 -10.59 -7.30
CA ILE A 13 21.87 -10.92 -7.77
C ILE A 13 21.60 -10.14 -9.08
N SER A 14 22.05 -10.70 -10.20
CA SER A 14 21.53 -10.34 -11.51
C SER A 14 20.01 -10.54 -11.54
N SER A 15 19.26 -9.63 -12.16
CA SER A 15 17.83 -9.85 -12.38
C SER A 15 17.64 -11.11 -13.20
N VAL A 16 16.81 -12.03 -12.70
CA VAL A 16 16.44 -13.23 -13.41
C VAL A 16 15.17 -12.91 -14.19
N CYS A 17 15.28 -12.84 -15.50
CA CYS A 17 14.13 -12.80 -16.40
C CYS A 17 14.02 -14.13 -17.13
N SER A 18 12.80 -14.60 -17.35
CA SER A 18 12.52 -15.74 -18.23
C SER A 18 11.58 -15.33 -19.35
N ILE A 19 11.63 -16.07 -20.44
CA ILE A 19 10.65 -15.95 -21.51
C ILE A 19 9.62 -17.05 -21.28
N GLU A 20 8.35 -16.65 -21.18
CA GLU A 20 7.22 -17.55 -21.04
C GLU A 20 6.35 -17.48 -22.29
N TYR A 21 5.78 -18.62 -22.65
CA TYR A 21 4.92 -18.77 -23.83
C TYR A 21 3.54 -19.22 -23.36
N TYR A 22 2.50 -18.51 -23.77
CA TYR A 22 1.13 -18.92 -23.50
C TYR A 22 0.25 -18.71 -24.73
N LYS A 23 -0.84 -19.48 -24.81
CA LYS A 23 -1.85 -19.33 -25.86
C LYS A 23 -2.90 -18.33 -25.41
N ARG A 24 -3.06 -17.24 -26.15
CA ARG A 24 -4.16 -16.29 -25.95
C ARG A 24 -5.23 -16.55 -27.00
N ARG A 25 -6.48 -16.66 -26.56
CA ARG A 25 -7.63 -16.70 -27.47
C ARG A 25 -7.93 -15.29 -27.93
N PHE A 26 -8.21 -15.12 -29.21
CA PHE A 26 -8.76 -13.88 -29.73
C PHE A 26 -9.85 -14.20 -30.75
N ASP A 27 -10.75 -13.25 -30.92
CA ASP A 27 -11.78 -13.31 -31.95
C ASP A 27 -11.30 -12.46 -33.12
N ASP A 28 -11.21 -13.05 -34.31
CA ASP A 28 -10.79 -12.39 -35.53
C ASP A 28 -11.91 -11.47 -36.06
N PRO A 29 -11.74 -10.14 -36.06
CA PRO A 29 -12.77 -9.23 -36.52
C PRO A 29 -12.93 -9.22 -38.06
N GLU A 30 -11.98 -9.75 -38.84
CA GLU A 30 -12.03 -9.76 -40.30
C GLU A 30 -12.77 -10.98 -40.88
N PHE A 31 -13.12 -11.96 -40.04
CA PHE A 31 -13.90 -13.12 -40.46
C PHE A 31 -15.40 -12.80 -40.48
N LEU A 32 -15.83 -12.07 -41.51
CA LEU A 32 -17.25 -12.01 -41.86
C LEU A 32 -17.73 -13.42 -42.20
N PRO A 33 -18.82 -13.94 -41.59
CA PRO A 33 -19.36 -15.23 -41.97
C PRO A 33 -19.78 -15.13 -43.43
N SER A 34 -19.01 -15.78 -44.31
CA SER A 34 -19.39 -15.95 -45.70
C SER A 34 -20.76 -16.62 -45.68
N SER A 35 -21.78 -15.87 -46.09
CA SER A 35 -23.17 -16.30 -46.18
C SER A 35 -23.26 -17.52 -47.09
N SER A 36 -23.11 -18.70 -46.49
CA SER A 36 -23.46 -19.98 -47.08
C SER A 36 -24.13 -20.78 -45.97
N LYS A 37 -25.46 -20.71 -45.97
CA LYS A 37 -26.33 -21.48 -45.08
C LYS A 37 -26.08 -22.98 -45.32
N SER A 38 -25.36 -23.63 -44.42
CA SER A 38 -25.54 -25.07 -44.19
C SER A 38 -26.74 -25.25 -43.28
N ILE A 39 -27.80 -25.90 -43.78
CA ILE A 39 -29.04 -26.17 -43.04
C ILE A 39 -28.88 -27.36 -42.06
N TYR A 40 -27.75 -28.05 -42.07
CA TYR A 40 -27.40 -29.07 -41.08
C TYR A 40 -25.91 -28.95 -40.74
N GLY A 41 -25.55 -28.07 -39.82
CA GLY A 41 -24.18 -27.94 -39.36
C GLY A 41 -24.11 -27.08 -38.12
N THR A 42 -23.67 -27.66 -37.02
CA THR A 42 -23.27 -26.94 -35.80
C THR A 42 -22.42 -25.72 -36.17
N PRO A 43 -22.65 -24.54 -35.57
CA PRO A 43 -21.84 -23.36 -35.84
C PRO A 43 -20.38 -23.74 -35.63
N GLN A 44 -19.58 -23.60 -36.69
CA GLN A 44 -18.18 -23.98 -36.67
C GLN A 44 -17.46 -23.01 -35.73
N ASP A 45 -17.14 -23.50 -34.53
CA ASP A 45 -16.51 -22.74 -33.46
C ASP A 45 -15.05 -22.48 -33.88
N HIS A 46 -14.82 -21.37 -34.58
CA HIS A 46 -13.51 -20.98 -35.11
C HIS A 46 -12.64 -20.41 -33.99
N LEU A 47 -12.25 -21.26 -33.04
CA LEU A 47 -11.30 -20.91 -31.98
C LEU A 47 -9.92 -20.58 -32.57
N GLN A 48 -9.59 -19.30 -32.68
CA GLN A 48 -8.24 -18.85 -33.00
C GLN A 48 -7.41 -18.65 -31.73
N TRP A 49 -6.13 -19.05 -31.80
CA TRP A 49 -5.18 -18.94 -30.71
C TRP A 49 -3.88 -18.33 -31.23
N GLU A 50 -3.41 -17.25 -30.60
CA GLU A 50 -2.06 -16.74 -30.81
C GLU A 50 -1.11 -17.29 -29.75
N THR A 51 0.12 -17.62 -30.13
CA THR A 51 1.17 -17.92 -29.15
C THR A 51 1.85 -16.61 -28.79
N VAL A 52 1.61 -16.14 -27.58
CA VAL A 52 2.22 -14.92 -27.05
C VAL A 52 3.53 -15.29 -26.38
N LYS A 53 4.60 -14.58 -26.75
CA LYS A 53 5.90 -14.64 -26.10
C LYS A 53 6.03 -13.44 -25.17
N GLU A 54 6.16 -13.69 -23.87
CA GLU A 54 6.24 -12.64 -22.87
C GLU A 54 7.53 -12.77 -22.03
N LYS A 55 8.16 -11.64 -21.73
CA LYS A 55 9.32 -11.57 -20.85
C LYS A 55 8.84 -11.34 -19.41
N VAL A 56 9.10 -12.29 -18.54
CA VAL A 56 8.65 -12.29 -17.14
C VAL A 56 9.83 -12.07 -16.22
N LEU A 57 9.71 -11.07 -15.34
CA LEU A 57 10.67 -10.80 -14.27
C LEU A 57 10.45 -11.79 -13.12
N LYS A 58 11.39 -12.70 -12.89
CA LYS A 58 11.31 -13.72 -11.82
C LYS A 58 11.93 -13.26 -10.51
N ALA A 59 13.07 -12.57 -10.60
CA ALA A 59 13.75 -12.03 -9.44
C ALA A 59 14.61 -10.83 -9.84
N GLY A 60 14.90 -9.95 -8.90
CA GLY A 60 15.80 -8.81 -9.12
C GLY A 60 16.07 -8.08 -7.82
N THR A 61 17.11 -7.25 -7.84
CA THR A 61 17.33 -6.27 -6.77
C THR A 61 16.23 -5.21 -6.82
N LEU A 62 16.00 -4.51 -5.70
CA LEU A 62 14.99 -3.45 -5.62
C LEU A 62 15.09 -2.45 -6.78
N LYS A 63 16.31 -2.00 -7.09
CA LYS A 63 16.58 -1.07 -8.22
C LYS A 63 16.06 -1.63 -9.55
N LYS A 64 16.32 -2.91 -9.83
CA LYS A 64 15.88 -3.56 -11.07
C LYS A 64 14.37 -3.81 -11.10
N LEU A 65 13.77 -4.16 -9.95
CA LEU A 65 12.31 -4.29 -9.82
C LEU A 65 11.62 -2.95 -10.09
N VAL A 66 12.17 -1.86 -9.57
CA VAL A 66 11.69 -0.49 -9.80
C VAL A 66 11.87 -0.10 -11.26
N LYS A 67 13.05 -0.34 -11.86
CA LYS A 67 13.27 -0.05 -13.28
C LYS A 67 12.30 -0.81 -14.21
N ALA A 68 11.92 -2.03 -13.83
CA ALA A 68 10.95 -2.84 -14.57
C ALA A 68 9.49 -2.36 -14.44
N LEU A 69 9.21 -1.30 -13.66
CA LEU A 69 7.90 -0.62 -13.67
C LEU A 69 7.59 0.03 -15.01
N LEU A 70 8.63 0.32 -15.79
CA LEU A 70 8.50 0.79 -17.16
C LEU A 70 8.83 -0.33 -18.13
N ASP A 71 8.05 -0.44 -19.21
CA ASP A 71 8.32 -1.34 -20.33
C ASP A 71 9.45 -0.81 -21.23
N GLU A 72 9.75 -1.55 -22.31
CA GLU A 72 10.81 -1.20 -23.26
C GLU A 72 10.48 0.10 -24.03
N GLU A 73 9.20 0.49 -24.07
CA GLU A 73 8.68 1.72 -24.66
C GLU A 73 8.49 2.87 -23.65
N PHE A 74 8.96 2.68 -22.40
CA PHE A 74 8.85 3.64 -21.29
C PHE A 74 7.42 3.93 -20.78
N HIS A 75 6.43 3.09 -21.11
CA HIS A 75 5.10 3.14 -20.51
C HIS A 75 5.05 2.33 -19.21
N VAL A 76 4.08 2.63 -18.36
CA VAL A 76 3.92 1.93 -17.07
C VAL A 76 3.28 0.56 -17.30
N ASP A 77 3.99 -0.53 -16.94
CA ASP A 77 3.38 -1.85 -16.88
C ASP A 77 2.38 -1.89 -15.72
N SER A 78 1.09 -1.80 -16.05
CA SER A 78 -0.01 -1.79 -15.08
C SER A 78 -0.02 -3.03 -14.19
N ARG A 79 0.29 -4.21 -14.74
CA ARG A 79 0.29 -5.45 -13.96
C ARG A 79 1.47 -5.45 -13.01
N HIS A 80 2.68 -5.12 -13.49
CA HIS A 80 3.85 -5.06 -12.60
C HIS A 80 3.70 -3.97 -11.54
N PHE A 81 3.16 -2.79 -11.89
CA PHE A 81 2.81 -1.73 -10.94
C PHE A 81 1.89 -2.26 -9.83
N ASN A 82 0.77 -2.89 -10.18
CA ASN A 82 -0.20 -3.37 -9.21
C ASN A 82 0.37 -4.46 -8.31
N VAL A 83 1.09 -5.44 -8.87
CA VAL A 83 1.71 -6.52 -8.11
C VAL A 83 2.81 -5.97 -7.20
N PHE A 84 3.69 -5.12 -7.72
CA PHE A 84 4.79 -4.52 -6.96
C PHE A 84 4.26 -3.68 -5.80
N PHE A 85 3.37 -2.71 -6.05
CA PHE A 85 2.88 -1.82 -5.00
C PHE A 85 1.95 -2.52 -3.99
N ALA A 86 1.31 -3.64 -4.36
CA ALA A 86 0.61 -4.47 -3.40
C ALA A 86 1.56 -5.24 -2.47
N THR A 87 2.76 -5.62 -2.94
CA THR A 87 3.60 -6.65 -2.27
C THR A 87 4.97 -6.19 -1.77
N PHE A 88 5.48 -5.03 -2.20
CA PHE A 88 6.87 -4.64 -1.89
C PHE A 88 7.18 -4.56 -0.40
N ARG A 89 6.18 -4.24 0.44
CA ARG A 89 6.34 -4.09 1.90
C ARG A 89 6.81 -5.39 2.57
N ALA A 90 6.63 -6.54 1.93
CA ALA A 90 7.15 -7.80 2.42
C ALA A 90 8.69 -7.86 2.44
N PHE A 91 9.36 -7.09 1.57
CA PHE A 91 10.80 -7.17 1.34
C PHE A 91 11.53 -5.82 1.33
N SER A 92 10.83 -4.69 1.37
CA SER A 92 11.41 -3.34 1.33
C SER A 92 10.55 -2.34 2.08
N GLU A 93 11.16 -1.25 2.53
CA GLU A 93 10.44 -0.12 3.14
C GLU A 93 10.02 0.92 2.08
N PRO A 94 8.92 1.67 2.29
CA PRO A 94 8.46 2.70 1.35
C PRO A 94 9.53 3.75 1.02
N HIS A 95 10.33 4.12 2.01
CA HIS A 95 11.40 5.10 1.82
C HIS A 95 12.48 4.61 0.84
N ASP A 96 12.82 3.32 0.86
CA ASP A 96 13.84 2.76 -0.03
C ASP A 96 13.32 2.63 -1.46
N VAL A 97 12.03 2.29 -1.63
CA VAL A 97 11.35 2.31 -2.91
C VAL A 97 11.32 3.72 -3.49
N LEU A 98 10.94 4.71 -2.68
CA LEU A 98 10.91 6.11 -3.10
C LEU A 98 12.31 6.57 -3.55
N ARG A 99 13.35 6.25 -2.77
CA ARG A 99 14.73 6.59 -3.12
C ARG A 99 15.15 5.94 -4.44
N ALA A 100 14.78 4.68 -4.68
CA ALA A 100 15.07 3.99 -5.93
C ALA A 100 14.36 4.65 -7.12
N ILE A 101 13.08 5.00 -6.98
CA ILE A 101 12.33 5.72 -8.03
C ILE A 101 12.96 7.08 -8.32
N LEU A 102 13.24 7.87 -7.28
CA LEU A 102 13.83 9.20 -7.46
C LEU A 102 15.22 9.12 -8.10
N ALA A 103 16.03 8.10 -7.76
CA ALA A 103 17.32 7.89 -8.39
C ALA A 103 17.21 7.67 -9.91
N GLU A 104 16.25 6.86 -10.37
CA GLU A 104 16.00 6.68 -11.81
C GLU A 104 15.55 7.99 -12.46
N VAL A 105 14.66 8.75 -11.81
CA VAL A 105 14.20 10.05 -12.32
C VAL A 105 15.36 11.06 -12.41
N TYR A 106 16.24 11.13 -11.41
CA TYR A 106 17.40 12.03 -11.44
C TYR A 106 18.34 11.73 -12.61
N VAL A 107 18.59 10.44 -12.91
CA VAL A 107 19.40 10.04 -14.06
C VAL A 107 18.77 10.54 -15.36
N ILE A 108 17.46 10.31 -15.54
CA ILE A 108 16.71 10.75 -16.73
C ILE A 108 16.74 12.28 -16.89
N LEU A 109 16.58 13.02 -15.79
CA LEU A 109 16.61 14.47 -15.81
C LEU A 109 18.02 15.05 -16.07
N SER A 110 19.08 14.27 -15.84
CA SER A 110 20.45 14.68 -16.16
C SER A 110 20.81 14.53 -17.64
N GLU A 111 20.08 13.70 -18.38
CA GLU A 111 20.30 13.41 -19.81
C GLU A 111 19.58 14.41 -20.75
N LYS A 112 19.10 15.54 -20.23
CA LYS A 112 18.27 16.53 -20.95
C LYS A 112 18.95 17.26 -22.11
N GLU A 113 20.28 17.21 -22.22
CA GLU A 113 21.05 17.92 -23.27
C GLU A 113 21.16 17.12 -24.59
N ALA A 114 20.41 16.03 -24.74
CA ALA A 114 20.49 15.13 -25.88
C ALA A 114 19.67 15.58 -27.12
N ILE A 115 19.91 14.88 -28.24
CA ILE A 115 19.28 15.08 -29.56
C ILE A 115 17.73 14.95 -29.45
N ALA A 116 16.98 15.55 -30.38
CA ALA A 116 15.52 15.66 -30.35
C ALA A 116 14.76 14.34 -30.09
N GLU A 117 15.20 13.21 -30.67
CA GLU A 117 14.60 11.89 -30.44
C GLU A 117 14.75 11.42 -28.99
N VAL A 118 15.93 11.65 -28.39
CA VAL A 118 16.21 11.31 -26.98
C VAL A 118 15.37 12.18 -26.05
N ARG A 119 15.21 13.47 -26.38
CA ARG A 119 14.35 14.38 -25.62
C ARG A 119 12.90 13.88 -25.53
N LYS A 120 12.33 13.39 -26.63
CA LYS A 120 10.97 12.83 -26.63
C LYS A 120 10.87 11.59 -25.74
N ALA A 121 11.86 10.70 -25.79
CA ALA A 121 11.92 9.52 -24.91
C ALA A 121 12.01 9.93 -23.42
N VAL A 122 12.87 10.90 -23.10
CA VAL A 122 13.03 11.47 -21.74
C VAL A 122 11.71 12.08 -21.25
N GLU A 123 10.97 12.81 -22.10
CA GLU A 123 9.68 13.39 -21.74
C GLU A 123 8.62 12.31 -21.44
N ILE A 124 8.52 11.27 -22.28
CA ILE A 124 7.62 10.12 -22.06
C ILE A 124 7.97 9.41 -20.75
N GLN A 125 9.25 9.09 -20.55
CA GLN A 125 9.71 8.39 -19.35
C GLN A 125 9.47 9.22 -18.08
N THR A 126 9.73 10.52 -18.14
CA THR A 126 9.45 11.45 -17.03
C THR A 126 7.95 11.49 -16.71
N ARG A 127 7.08 11.49 -17.73
CA ARG A 127 5.62 11.42 -17.56
C ARG A 127 5.19 10.12 -16.90
N SER A 128 5.77 8.99 -17.30
CA SER A 128 5.47 7.68 -16.71
C SER A 128 5.88 7.60 -15.25
N TRP A 129 7.06 8.12 -14.87
CA TRP A 129 7.47 8.21 -13.47
C TRP A 129 6.58 9.14 -12.64
N TYR A 130 6.17 10.27 -13.20
CA TYR A 130 5.16 11.14 -12.57
C TYR A 130 3.87 10.36 -12.30
N ASN A 131 3.38 9.58 -13.28
CA ASN A 131 2.15 8.79 -13.12
C ASN A 131 2.29 7.72 -12.03
N ILE A 132 3.43 7.01 -11.99
CA ILE A 132 3.73 6.02 -10.93
C ILE A 132 3.65 6.68 -9.55
N LEU A 133 4.36 7.80 -9.34
CA LEU A 133 4.36 8.52 -8.06
C LEU A 133 2.95 9.03 -7.70
N ASN A 134 2.24 9.55 -8.70
CA ASN A 134 0.89 10.07 -8.53
C ASN A 134 -0.11 8.96 -8.12
N TRP A 135 -0.07 7.81 -8.79
CA TRP A 135 -0.90 6.65 -8.44
C TRP A 135 -0.51 6.05 -7.11
N TRP A 136 0.79 6.01 -6.78
CA TRP A 136 1.24 5.48 -5.51
C TRP A 136 0.66 6.27 -4.33
N ILE A 137 0.67 7.59 -4.39
CA ILE A 137 0.06 8.46 -3.36
C ILE A 137 -1.45 8.23 -3.26
N ASP A 138 -2.14 8.04 -4.38
CA ASP A 138 -3.60 7.92 -4.41
C ASP A 138 -4.08 6.53 -3.94
N LEU A 139 -3.41 5.45 -4.37
CA LEU A 139 -3.79 4.08 -4.07
C LEU A 139 -3.27 3.58 -2.71
N TYR A 140 -2.11 4.08 -2.27
CA TYR A 140 -1.46 3.63 -1.04
C TYR A 140 -1.07 4.81 -0.14
N PRO A 141 -2.06 5.59 0.37
CA PRO A 141 -1.80 6.75 1.21
C PRO A 141 -1.04 6.42 2.52
N ASP A 142 -1.24 5.21 3.05
CA ASP A 142 -0.67 4.80 4.34
C ASP A 142 0.87 4.71 4.31
N ASP A 143 1.49 4.48 3.15
CA ASP A 143 2.96 4.44 3.00
C ASP A 143 3.64 5.77 3.33
N PHE A 144 2.87 6.85 3.22
CA PHE A 144 3.33 8.19 3.44
C PHE A 144 2.96 8.71 4.84
N ARG A 145 2.21 7.94 5.63
CA ARG A 145 1.65 8.35 6.92
C ARG A 145 2.62 8.13 8.11
N ALA A 146 3.93 8.12 7.84
CA ALA A 146 4.96 7.96 8.86
C ALA A 146 5.11 9.22 9.75
N HIS A 147 4.20 9.41 10.71
CA HIS A 147 4.24 10.47 11.71
C HIS A 147 5.47 10.32 12.63
N PRO A 148 6.10 11.41 13.14
CA PRO A 148 5.76 12.83 12.97
C PRO A 148 6.39 13.52 11.75
N TYR A 149 7.44 12.95 11.19
CA TYR A 149 8.28 13.64 10.22
C TYR A 149 7.82 13.47 8.76
N TYR A 150 6.91 12.51 8.51
CA TYR A 150 6.40 12.17 7.18
C TYR A 150 7.52 12.05 6.13
N ASN A 151 8.59 11.31 6.47
CA ASN A 151 9.86 11.32 5.74
C ASN A 151 9.70 11.12 4.22
N CYS A 152 8.89 10.15 3.79
CA CYS A 152 8.63 9.88 2.38
C CYS A 152 7.95 11.08 1.69
N LEU A 153 6.94 11.66 2.34
CA LEU A 153 6.21 12.83 1.85
C LEU A 153 7.11 14.06 1.79
N THR A 154 7.89 14.32 2.84
CA THR A 154 8.82 15.44 2.90
C THR A 154 9.90 15.34 1.83
N HIS A 155 10.47 14.14 1.63
CA HIS A 155 11.47 13.90 0.58
C HIS A 155 10.87 14.12 -0.82
N LEU A 156 9.64 13.67 -1.06
CA LEU A 156 8.96 13.87 -2.34
C LEU A 156 8.57 15.35 -2.57
N ILE A 157 8.14 16.07 -1.54
CA ILE A 157 7.88 17.52 -1.60
C ILE A 157 9.16 18.27 -1.98
N GLU A 158 10.28 17.93 -1.36
CA GLU A 158 11.56 18.57 -1.66
C GLU A 158 12.01 18.30 -3.10
N PHE A 159 11.93 17.05 -3.54
CA PHE A 159 12.22 16.66 -4.91
C PHE A 159 11.38 17.44 -5.94
N THR A 160 10.07 17.45 -5.75
CA THR A 160 9.12 18.09 -6.68
C THR A 160 9.24 19.63 -6.67
N ARG A 161 9.69 20.22 -5.55
CA ARG A 161 10.02 21.65 -5.45
C ARG A 161 11.24 22.03 -6.30
N ILE A 162 12.26 21.19 -6.33
CA ILE A 162 13.50 21.43 -7.08
C ILE A 162 13.27 21.24 -8.59
N GLN A 163 12.60 20.15 -8.99
CA GLN A 163 12.45 19.74 -10.40
C GLN A 163 11.28 20.41 -11.12
N GLN A 164 10.95 21.67 -10.78
CA GLN A 164 9.76 22.42 -11.21
C GLN A 164 9.29 22.12 -12.66
N GLY A 165 7.97 22.16 -12.89
CA GLY A 165 7.36 21.87 -14.19
C GLY A 165 6.27 20.80 -14.09
N ILE A 166 6.45 19.67 -14.78
CA ILE A 166 5.51 18.52 -14.77
C ILE A 166 5.20 17.99 -13.35
N PHE A 167 6.12 18.18 -12.41
CA PHE A 167 5.98 17.75 -11.02
C PHE A 167 5.23 18.76 -10.13
N HIS A 168 4.84 19.93 -10.65
CA HIS A 168 4.15 20.96 -9.86
C HIS A 168 2.83 20.46 -9.27
N ASP A 169 2.02 19.77 -10.08
CA ASP A 169 0.75 19.22 -9.61
C ASP A 169 0.95 18.15 -8.52
N LEU A 170 2.01 17.36 -8.65
CA LEU A 170 2.40 16.37 -7.65
C LEU A 170 2.87 17.04 -6.35
N PHE A 171 3.63 18.13 -6.45
CA PHE A 171 4.03 18.94 -5.28
C PHE A 171 2.81 19.42 -4.50
N VAL A 172 1.86 20.07 -5.19
CA VAL A 172 0.63 20.59 -4.56
C VAL A 172 -0.15 19.46 -3.90
N LYS A 173 -0.28 18.30 -4.57
CA LYS A 173 -0.93 17.12 -4.02
C LYS A 173 -0.23 16.59 -2.76
N CYS A 174 1.10 16.50 -2.76
CA CYS A 174 1.88 16.02 -1.62
C CYS A 174 1.72 16.93 -0.41
N VAL A 175 1.82 18.25 -0.61
CA VAL A 175 1.63 19.24 0.46
C VAL A 175 0.23 19.13 1.06
N ARG A 176 -0.82 19.12 0.21
CA ARG A 176 -2.20 18.95 0.66
C ARG A 176 -2.36 17.64 1.47
N ARG A 177 -1.79 16.54 0.99
CA ARG A 177 -1.88 15.24 1.66
C ARG A 177 -1.23 15.25 3.04
N ARG A 178 -0.06 15.87 3.19
CA ARG A 178 0.61 16.05 4.49
C ARG A 178 -0.24 16.87 5.46
N ASP A 179 -0.88 17.92 4.96
CA ASP A 179 -1.76 18.77 5.76
C ASP A 179 -3.02 18.01 6.19
N ASP A 180 -3.61 17.22 5.30
CA ASP A 180 -4.75 16.35 5.59
C ASP A 180 -4.42 15.31 6.68
N PHE A 181 -3.24 14.69 6.60
CA PHE A 181 -2.77 13.77 7.63
C PHE A 181 -2.58 14.47 8.98
N SER A 182 -1.98 15.66 8.98
CA SER A 182 -1.77 16.45 10.19
C SER A 182 -3.10 16.86 10.84
N ARG A 183 -4.08 17.31 10.03
CA ARG A 183 -5.43 17.61 10.50
C ARG A 183 -6.16 16.38 11.01
N SER A 184 -5.98 15.22 10.36
CA SER A 184 -6.59 13.96 10.81
C SER A 184 -6.09 13.51 12.18
N LEU A 185 -4.86 13.86 12.58
CA LEU A 185 -4.33 13.55 13.91
C LEU A 185 -4.86 14.49 15.00
N MET A 186 -5.21 15.73 14.63
CA MET A 186 -5.73 16.75 15.55
C MET A 186 -7.24 16.62 15.78
N LYS A 187 -7.95 15.85 14.94
CA LYS A 187 -9.34 15.52 15.21
C LYS A 187 -9.38 14.63 16.46
N PRO A 188 -10.11 15.01 17.52
CA PRO A 188 -10.32 14.11 18.65
C PRO A 188 -10.81 12.79 18.09
N PHE A 189 -10.24 11.69 18.57
CA PHE A 189 -10.61 10.34 18.15
C PHE A 189 -12.10 10.13 18.43
N THR A 190 -12.94 10.54 17.49
CA THR A 190 -14.32 10.08 17.36
C THR A 190 -14.29 8.69 16.74
N GLY A 191 -13.38 7.83 17.21
CA GLY A 191 -13.46 6.39 17.04
C GLY A 191 -14.58 5.82 17.89
N ARG A 192 -15.75 6.44 17.81
CA ARG A 192 -17.01 5.76 18.03
C ARG A 192 -17.13 4.82 16.83
N PHE A 193 -16.62 3.60 17.01
CA PHE A 193 -17.06 2.46 16.22
C PHE A 193 -18.57 2.60 16.01
N ALA A 194 -19.05 2.31 14.81
CA ALA A 194 -20.48 2.38 14.48
C ALA A 194 -21.37 1.55 15.44
N ILE A 195 -20.77 0.69 16.27
CA ILE A 195 -21.37 0.04 17.43
C ILE A 195 -22.13 1.06 18.31
N GLU A 196 -21.61 2.27 18.50
CA GLU A 196 -22.30 3.27 19.34
C GLU A 196 -23.57 3.83 18.67
N LYS A 197 -23.59 3.99 17.34
CA LYS A 197 -24.82 4.30 16.58
C LYS A 197 -25.83 3.14 16.63
N PHE A 198 -25.32 1.91 16.72
CA PHE A 198 -26.13 0.71 16.81
C PHE A 198 -26.84 0.58 18.17
N VAL A 199 -26.16 0.96 19.25
CA VAL A 199 -26.67 0.86 20.62
C VAL A 199 -27.58 2.04 21.01
N LEU A 200 -27.47 3.19 20.35
CA LEU A 200 -28.25 4.40 20.66
C LEU A 200 -29.59 4.52 19.89
N SER A 201 -29.93 3.56 19.03
CA SER A 201 -31.17 3.62 18.23
C SER A 201 -32.40 3.01 18.91
N SER A 202 -32.43 2.95 20.24
CA SER A 202 -33.67 2.66 20.97
C SER A 202 -34.39 3.99 21.26
N PRO A 203 -35.58 4.24 20.70
CA PRO A 203 -36.39 5.40 21.06
C PRO A 203 -37.03 5.10 22.42
N ALA A 204 -36.31 5.42 23.50
CA ALA A 204 -36.91 5.49 24.82
C ALA A 204 -36.89 6.95 25.26
N ASP A 205 -38.06 7.56 25.19
CA ASP A 205 -38.38 8.86 25.77
C ASP A 205 -37.83 8.95 27.20
N ASN A 206 -36.84 9.80 27.43
CA ASN A 206 -36.50 10.23 28.78
C ASN A 206 -36.17 11.73 28.79
N PRO A 207 -37.02 12.58 29.38
CA PRO A 207 -36.87 14.03 29.35
C PRO A 207 -35.78 14.59 30.28
N ASN A 208 -35.07 13.74 31.03
CA ASN A 208 -34.06 14.20 31.99
C ASN A 208 -32.64 13.98 31.44
N GLY A 209 -32.08 15.05 30.86
CA GLY A 209 -30.75 15.10 30.25
C GLY A 209 -29.59 14.88 31.22
N HIS A 210 -29.35 13.64 31.63
CA HIS A 210 -28.06 13.19 32.14
C HIS A 210 -27.42 12.24 31.12
N MET A 211 -26.21 12.60 30.67
CA MET A 211 -25.35 11.75 29.85
C MET A 211 -24.89 10.54 30.67
N LEU A 212 -25.79 9.59 30.86
CA LEU A 212 -25.42 8.24 31.25
C LEU A 212 -24.74 7.64 30.04
N VAL A 213 -23.46 7.30 30.19
CA VAL A 213 -22.84 6.20 29.44
C VAL A 213 -23.72 4.99 29.72
N ASN A 214 -24.79 4.85 28.94
CA ASN A 214 -25.69 3.73 29.01
C ASN A 214 -24.80 2.51 28.85
N SER A 215 -24.65 1.78 29.97
CA SER A 215 -24.11 0.43 29.98
C SER A 215 -24.77 -0.30 28.83
N VAL A 216 -24.00 -0.56 27.77
CA VAL A 216 -24.49 -1.26 26.59
C VAL A 216 -25.01 -2.60 27.08
N LYS A 217 -26.33 -2.73 27.22
CA LYS A 217 -26.94 -4.03 27.52
C LYS A 217 -26.72 -4.84 26.27
N ILE A 218 -25.68 -5.68 26.28
CA ILE A 218 -25.41 -6.63 25.21
C ILE A 218 -26.71 -7.41 25.01
N PRO A 219 -27.37 -7.31 23.84
CA PRO A 219 -28.62 -8.01 23.62
C PRO A 219 -28.43 -9.49 23.88
N SER A 220 -29.31 -10.09 24.68
CA SER A 220 -29.24 -11.52 24.96
C SER A 220 -29.50 -12.27 23.66
N VAL A 221 -28.49 -13.01 23.17
CA VAL A 221 -28.53 -13.80 21.93
C VAL A 221 -29.76 -14.71 21.85
N VAL A 222 -30.24 -15.19 23.00
CA VAL A 222 -31.40 -16.10 23.11
C VAL A 222 -32.74 -15.39 22.89
N HIS A 223 -32.79 -14.07 23.10
CA HIS A 223 -34.03 -13.27 23.03
C HIS A 223 -34.10 -12.39 21.79
N THR A 224 -33.06 -12.41 20.96
CA THR A 224 -32.96 -11.64 19.71
C THR A 224 -33.27 -12.52 18.52
N ASP A 225 -33.98 -11.96 17.54
CA ASP A 225 -34.22 -12.64 16.27
C ASP A 225 -32.89 -12.98 15.58
N ALA A 226 -32.76 -14.24 15.14
CA ALA A 226 -31.54 -14.75 14.53
C ALA A 226 -31.22 -14.05 13.20
N THR A 227 -32.24 -13.68 12.43
CA THR A 227 -32.07 -12.98 11.15
C THR A 227 -31.50 -11.59 11.40
N TYR A 228 -32.10 -10.86 12.35
CA TYR A 228 -31.59 -9.56 12.77
C TYR A 228 -30.12 -9.64 13.23
N VAL A 229 -29.77 -10.60 14.09
CA VAL A 229 -28.37 -10.78 14.54
C VAL A 229 -27.42 -11.04 13.36
N ALA A 230 -27.81 -11.92 12.43
CA ALA A 230 -27.01 -12.21 11.24
C ALA A 230 -26.81 -10.97 10.35
N GLU A 231 -27.85 -10.17 10.14
CA GLU A 231 -27.77 -8.91 9.40
C GLU A 231 -26.78 -7.93 10.03
N GLN A 232 -26.82 -7.80 11.36
CA GLN A 232 -25.93 -6.86 12.06
C GLN A 232 -24.48 -7.32 12.05
N LEU A 233 -24.23 -8.61 12.26
CA LEU A 233 -22.89 -9.17 12.12
C LEU A 233 -22.37 -8.99 10.69
N THR A 234 -23.20 -9.27 9.69
CA THR A 234 -22.84 -9.07 8.28
C THR A 234 -22.53 -7.60 7.98
N TYR A 235 -23.30 -6.66 8.53
CA TYR A 235 -23.03 -5.23 8.38
C TYR A 235 -21.68 -4.85 9.01
N LEU A 236 -21.41 -5.29 10.24
CA LEU A 236 -20.14 -5.03 10.93
C LEU A 236 -18.97 -5.64 10.16
N ASP A 237 -19.07 -6.91 9.77
CA ASP A 237 -18.03 -7.62 9.03
C ASP A 237 -17.77 -6.97 7.67
N ALA A 238 -18.81 -6.64 6.90
CA ALA A 238 -18.65 -6.07 5.57
C ALA A 238 -18.22 -4.60 5.60
N VAL A 239 -18.88 -3.75 6.40
CA VAL A 239 -18.74 -2.29 6.33
C VAL A 239 -17.63 -1.78 7.24
N GLU A 240 -17.52 -2.31 8.46
CA GLU A 240 -16.56 -1.80 9.44
C GLU A 240 -15.20 -2.51 9.36
N ILE A 241 -15.19 -3.81 9.05
CA ILE A 241 -13.96 -4.61 9.06
C ILE A 241 -13.44 -4.79 7.63
N PHE A 242 -14.20 -5.44 6.76
CA PHE A 242 -13.71 -5.86 5.44
C PHE A 242 -13.43 -4.67 4.50
N LYS A 243 -14.31 -3.66 4.46
CA LYS A 243 -14.05 -2.44 3.68
C LYS A 243 -12.85 -1.62 4.17
N ARG A 244 -12.49 -1.74 5.44
CA ARG A 244 -11.30 -1.09 6.02
C ARG A 244 -10.07 -1.99 6.01
N LEU A 245 -10.20 -3.22 5.52
CA LEU A 245 -9.09 -4.16 5.42
C LEU A 245 -8.04 -3.60 4.48
N VAL A 246 -6.80 -3.58 4.95
CA VAL A 246 -5.65 -3.14 4.17
C VAL A 246 -4.93 -4.38 3.61
N PRO A 247 -5.04 -4.67 2.29
CA PRO A 247 -4.63 -5.98 1.75
C PRO A 247 -3.17 -6.36 2.00
N HIS A 248 -2.25 -5.40 1.96
CA HIS A 248 -0.83 -5.69 2.20
C HIS A 248 -0.55 -6.19 3.62
N GLN A 249 -1.40 -5.84 4.59
CA GLN A 249 -1.27 -6.34 5.98
C GLN A 249 -1.66 -7.81 6.11
N CYS A 250 -2.36 -8.38 5.12
CA CYS A 250 -2.71 -9.80 5.08
C CYS A 250 -1.56 -10.70 4.61
N GLN A 251 -0.42 -10.13 4.19
CA GLN A 251 0.72 -10.93 3.78
C GLN A 251 1.29 -11.70 4.98
N SER A 252 1.65 -12.97 4.74
CA SER A 252 2.08 -13.91 5.78
C SER A 252 3.25 -13.39 6.61
N CYS A 253 4.15 -12.62 5.99
CA CYS A 253 5.31 -12.02 6.66
C CYS A 253 4.93 -10.98 7.73
N PHE A 254 3.77 -10.33 7.63
CA PHE A 254 3.26 -9.41 8.67
C PHE A 254 2.48 -10.15 9.73
N TRP A 255 1.61 -11.08 9.32
CA TRP A 255 0.79 -11.88 10.24
C TRP A 255 1.64 -12.74 11.18
N SER A 256 2.67 -13.38 10.65
CA SER A 256 3.57 -14.26 11.44
C SER A 256 4.40 -13.48 12.47
N LYS A 257 4.62 -12.17 12.27
CA LYS A 257 5.41 -11.32 13.18
C LYS A 257 4.58 -10.72 14.33
N ARG A 258 3.24 -10.85 14.32
CA ARG A 258 2.37 -10.23 15.34
C ARG A 258 2.59 -10.78 16.74
N GLY A 259 2.81 -12.09 16.88
CA GLY A 259 3.02 -12.75 18.19
C GLY A 259 4.37 -12.45 18.86
N ASN A 260 5.35 -11.92 18.13
CA ASN A 260 6.70 -11.72 18.66
C ASN A 260 6.92 -10.35 19.31
N LYS A 261 5.96 -9.41 19.19
CA LYS A 261 6.08 -8.06 19.76
C LYS A 261 5.76 -8.00 21.24
N THR A 262 4.94 -8.92 21.76
CA THR A 262 4.57 -8.98 23.18
C THR A 262 5.70 -9.53 24.06
N ASN A 263 6.58 -10.38 23.53
CA ASN A 263 7.60 -11.08 24.32
C ASN A 263 8.89 -10.28 24.54
N LYS A 264 9.02 -9.06 23.98
CA LYS A 264 10.21 -8.21 24.15
C LYS A 264 10.09 -7.19 25.28
N THR A 265 8.87 -6.88 25.72
CA THR A 265 8.63 -5.87 26.76
C THR A 265 8.60 -6.46 28.17
N GLU A 266 8.51 -7.78 28.33
CA GLU A 266 8.44 -8.44 29.65
C GLU A 266 9.81 -8.91 30.19
N ASN A 267 10.88 -8.84 29.39
CA ASN A 267 12.21 -9.35 29.77
C ASN A 267 13.26 -8.27 30.11
N SER A 268 12.87 -7.00 30.24
CA SER A 268 13.81 -5.91 30.60
C SER A 268 13.63 -5.34 32.01
N ASP A 269 12.55 -5.67 32.74
CA ASP A 269 12.23 -5.05 34.04
C ASP A 269 12.40 -5.99 35.24
N SER A 270 13.32 -6.96 35.16
CA SER A 270 13.76 -7.74 36.32
C SER A 270 15.26 -7.61 36.51
N HIS A 271 15.70 -6.50 37.12
CA HIS A 271 16.85 -6.43 38.05
C HIS A 271 17.16 -4.97 38.39
N ASN A 272 16.66 -4.49 39.54
CA ASN A 272 17.42 -3.77 40.57
C ASN A 272 16.47 -3.07 41.54
N VAL A 273 16.20 -3.73 42.67
CA VAL A 273 15.76 -3.08 43.89
C VAL A 273 16.98 -3.03 44.82
N PRO A 274 17.54 -1.86 45.15
CA PRO A 274 18.40 -1.75 46.31
C PRO A 274 17.52 -1.56 47.55
N ARG A 275 17.65 -2.50 48.48
CA ARG A 275 17.32 -2.31 49.89
C ARG A 275 18.23 -1.23 50.48
N SER A 276 17.66 -0.31 51.24
CA SER A 276 18.37 0.40 52.29
C SER A 276 17.43 0.62 53.47
N ASP A 277 17.74 -0.07 54.57
CA ASP A 277 17.12 0.09 55.88
C ASP A 277 17.57 1.40 56.56
N SER A 278 16.62 1.93 57.34
CA SER A 278 16.78 2.63 58.63
C SER A 278 17.20 4.10 58.74
N GLN A 279 16.45 4.76 59.66
CA GLN A 279 16.68 6.01 60.42
C GLN A 279 16.39 7.33 59.66
N ASP A 280 15.63 8.31 60.16
CA ASP A 280 15.18 8.64 61.51
C ASP A 280 13.88 9.49 61.49
N MET A 281 13.26 9.49 62.67
CA MET A 281 12.13 10.23 63.21
C MET A 281 12.27 11.77 63.08
N GLU A 282 11.21 12.50 62.71
CA GLU A 282 10.73 13.67 63.48
C GLU A 282 9.40 14.25 62.96
N ILE A 283 8.64 14.74 63.94
CA ILE A 283 7.27 15.27 63.91
C ILE A 283 7.34 16.81 63.79
N TYR A 284 6.22 17.43 63.41
CA TYR A 284 5.86 18.87 63.40
C TYR A 284 6.20 19.58 62.08
N THR A 285 5.30 20.30 61.40
CA THR A 285 3.99 20.92 61.74
C THR A 285 3.06 20.86 60.54
#